data_AF-A0A5K0XRD7-F1
#
_entry.id   AF-A0A5K0XRD7-F1
#
_cell.length_a   1.000
_cell.length_b   1.000
_cell.length_c   1.000
_cell.angle_alpha   90.00
_cell.angle_beta   90.00
_cell.angle_gamma   90.00
#
_symmetry.space_group_name_H-M   'P 1'
#
loop_
_entity.id
_entity.type
_entity.pdbx_description
1 polymer ?
#
loop_
_entity_poly.entity_id
_entity_poly.type
_entity_poly.pdbx_seq_one_letter_code
_entity_poly.pdbx_strand_id
1 'polypeptide(L)' 'LYGSRLSSLIAQSNLNYSYNELRNATNGFDSVNKLGQGGYGTVYK' A
#
# COMPACT_ATOMS: atom_id res chain seq x y z
N LEU A 1 16.31 -18.00 5.08
CA LEU A 1 17.55 -17.22 4.85
C LEU A 1 17.30 -15.82 4.27
N TYR A 2 16.28 -15.57 3.43
CA TYR A 2 15.96 -14.22 2.93
C TYR A 2 14.94 -13.42 3.75
N GLY A 3 14.09 -14.09 4.55
CA GLY A 3 12.98 -13.45 5.26
C GLY A 3 13.41 -12.31 6.19
N SER A 4 14.43 -12.53 7.02
CA SER A 4 14.93 -11.51 7.97
C SER A 4 15.53 -10.28 7.26
N ARG A 5 16.21 -10.48 6.14
CA ARG A 5 16.85 -9.40 5.36
C ARG A 5 15.83 -8.58 4.59
N LEU A 6 14.75 -9.19 4.09
CA LEU A 6 13.66 -8.46 3.46
C LEU A 6 12.90 -7.60 4.49
N SER A 7 12.60 -8.17 5.66
CA SER A 7 11.94 -7.43 6.75
C SER A 7 12.76 -6.22 7.20
N SER A 8 14.09 -6.36 7.32
CA SER A 8 14.95 -5.22 7.69
C SER A 8 15.00 -4.15 6.60
N LEU A 9 15.04 -4.53 5.32
CA LEU A 9 15.03 -3.58 4.21
C LEU A 9 13.70 -2.83 4.13
N ILE A 10 12.57 -3.52 4.35
CA ILE A 10 11.25 -2.88 4.38
C ILE A 10 11.17 -1.93 5.58
N ALA A 11 11.62 -2.34 6.76
CA ALA A 11 11.63 -1.49 7.96
C ALA A 11 12.51 -0.22 7.80
N GLN A 12 13.61 -0.32 7.05
CA GLN A 12 14.48 0.82 6.73
C GLN A 12 14.00 1.64 5.53
N SER A 13 13.00 1.16 4.80
CA SER A 13 12.43 1.88 3.66
C SER A 13 11.37 2.88 4.10
N ASN A 14 11.18 3.93 3.29
CA ASN A 14 10.06 4.88 3.43
C ASN A 14 8.73 4.32 2.87
N LEU A 15 8.56 2.99 2.84
CA LEU A 15 7.36 2.31 2.32
C LEU A 15 6.43 1.79 3.44
N ASN A 16 6.76 2.07 4.70
CA ASN A 16 5.87 1.71 5.82
C ASN A 16 4.77 2.77 5.94
N TYR A 17 3.55 2.37 5.60
CA TYR A 17 2.35 3.17 5.79
C TYR A 17 1.35 2.39 6.64
N SER A 18 0.78 3.05 7.63
CA SER A 18 -0.37 2.53 8.35
C SER A 18 -1.60 2.48 7.44
N TYR A 19 -2.55 1.62 7.77
CA TYR A 19 -3.83 1.57 7.07
C TYR A 19 -4.54 2.94 7.06
N ASN A 20 -4.46 3.71 8.16
CA ASN A 20 -5.09 5.02 8.26
C ASN A 20 -4.45 6.05 7.32
N GLU A 21 -3.14 6.01 7.13
CA GLU A 21 -2.46 6.86 6.15
C GLU A 21 -2.92 6.54 4.72
N LEU A 22 -2.97 5.25 4.37
CA LEU A 22 -3.46 4.81 3.06
C LEU A 22 -4.93 5.17 2.84
N ARG A 23 -5.78 4.98 3.88
CA ARG A 23 -7.19 5.35 3.85
C ARG A 23 -7.35 6.85 3.63
N ASN A 24 -6.58 7.68 4.33
CA ASN A 24 -6.68 9.12 4.17
C ASN A 24 -6.16 9.59 2.80
N ALA A 25 -5.05 9.03 2.33
CA ALA A 25 -4.47 9.37 1.03
C ALA A 25 -5.42 9.07 -0.15
N THR A 26 -6.23 8.02 -0.02
CA THR A 26 -7.19 7.58 -1.05
C THR A 26 -8.61 8.13 -0.87
N ASN A 27 -8.82 9.08 0.06
CA ASN A 27 -10.14 9.56 0.47
C ASN A 27 -11.11 8.44 0.89
N GLY A 28 -10.62 7.47 1.66
CA GLY A 28 -11.39 6.31 2.09
C GLY A 28 -11.55 5.24 1.01
N PHE A 29 -10.57 5.09 0.11
CA PHE A 29 -10.64 4.21 -1.06
C PHE A 29 -11.83 4.55 -1.97
N ASP A 30 -12.09 5.85 -2.13
CA ASP A 30 -13.17 6.36 -2.97
C ASP A 30 -13.01 5.88 -4.41
N SER A 31 -14.11 5.47 -5.03
CA SER A 31 -14.17 5.10 -6.44
C SER A 31 -13.65 6.18 -7.39
N VAL A 32 -13.75 7.48 -7.03
CA VAL A 32 -13.21 8.58 -7.84
C VAL A 32 -11.68 8.52 -7.96
N ASN A 33 -11.01 7.92 -6.97
CA ASN A 33 -9.56 7.74 -6.94
C ASN A 33 -9.13 6.37 -7.51
N LYS A 34 -10.06 5.50 -7.91
CA LYS A 34 -9.73 4.19 -8.48
C LYS A 34 -9.12 4.36 -9.87
N LEU A 35 -7.93 3.79 -10.05
CA LEU A 35 -7.22 3.75 -11.32
C LEU A 35 -7.56 2.48 -12.12
N GLY A 36 -7.85 1.37 -11.45
CA GLY A 36 -8.18 0.10 -12.11
C GLY A 36 -8.43 -1.04 -11.12
N GLN A 37 -8.90 -2.18 -11.64
CA GLN A 37 -9.11 -3.41 -10.88
C GLN A 37 -8.86 -4.63 -11.77
N GLY A 38 -8.25 -5.67 -11.19
CA GLY A 38 -8.06 -6.98 -11.80
C GLY A 38 -8.21 -8.11 -10.79
N GLY A 39 -7.87 -9.33 -11.18
CA GLY A 39 -8.03 -10.52 -10.33
C GLY A 39 -7.26 -10.50 -9.00
N TYR A 40 -6.26 -9.62 -8.87
CA TYR A 40 -5.41 -9.51 -7.68
C TYR A 40 -5.67 -8.26 -6.84
N GLY A 41 -6.69 -7.46 -7.19
CA GLY A 41 -7.10 -6.31 -6.40
C GLY A 41 -7.38 -5.04 -7.20
N THR A 42 -7.44 -3.92 -6.46
CA THR A 42 -7.81 -2.60 -6.96
C THR A 42 -6.66 -1.62 -6.72
N VAL A 43 -6.41 -0.75 -7.70
CA VAL A 43 -5.38 0.30 -7.62
C VAL A 43 -6.07 1.65 -7.46
N TYR A 44 -5.57 2.46 -6.53
CA TYR A 44 -6.01 3.83 -6.27
C TYR A 44 -4.85 4.81 -6.49
N LYS A 45 -5.18 6.06 -6.81
CA LYS A 45 -4.23 7.18 -6.94
C LYS A 45 -3.56 7.51 -5.60
#